data_AF-A0A5C5UVC3-F1
#
_entry.id   AF-A0A5C5UVC3-F1
#
_cell.length_a   1.000
_cell.length_b   1.000
_cell.length_c   1.000
_cell.angle_alpha   90.00
_cell.angle_beta   90.00
_cell.angle_gamma   90.00
#
_symmetry.space_group_name_H-M   'P 1'
#
loop_
_entity.id
_entity.type
_entity.pdbx_description
1 polymer ?
#
loop_
_entity_poly.entity_id
_entity_poly.type
_entity_poly.pdbx_seq_one_letter_code
_entity_poly.pdbx_strand_id
1 'polypeptide(L)' 'MPTDTTQLQAIRAQTLDQIEQIRGDPKPTYWLDGQRVHWQEYVESLQRTVDWCDRRLFECEVFEVQSRGGGG' A
#
# COMPACT_ATOMS: atom_id res chain seq x y z
N MET A 1 -18.39 6.78 8.06
CA MET A 1 -17.28 5.82 8.17
C MET A 1 -16.12 6.46 7.42
N PRO A 2 -14.99 6.80 8.06
CA PRO A 2 -13.86 7.37 7.34
C PRO A 2 -13.50 6.40 6.21
N THR A 3 -13.60 6.93 5.00
CA THR A 3 -13.74 6.25 3.72
C THR A 3 -12.56 5.31 3.50
N ASP A 4 -12.82 4.04 3.14
CA ASP A 4 -11.78 3.04 2.84
C ASP A 4 -10.65 3.61 1.97
N THR A 5 -10.99 4.49 1.03
CA THR A 5 -10.05 5.24 0.16
C THR A 5 -9.02 6.06 0.92
N THR A 6 -9.42 6.83 1.94
CA THR A 6 -8.49 7.68 2.73
C THR A 6 -7.52 6.80 3.53
N GLN A 7 -8.01 5.69 4.07
CA GLN A 7 -7.17 4.73 4.79
C GLN A 7 -6.20 4.03 3.84
N LEU A 8 -6.65 3.61 2.66
CA LEU A 8 -5.81 3.01 1.62
C LEU A 8 -4.73 3.99 1.14
N GLN A 9 -5.06 5.27 0.95
CA GLN A 9 -4.09 6.30 0.60
C GLN A 9 -3.03 6.49 1.70
N ALA A 10 -3.45 6.49 2.98
CA ALA A 10 -2.54 6.62 4.10
C ALA A 10 -1.58 5.42 4.19
N ILE A 11 -2.09 4.19 4.07
CA ILE A 11 -1.27 2.96 4.09
C ILE A 11 -0.28 2.99 2.91
N ARG A 12 -0.75 3.33 1.71
CA ARG A 12 0.11 3.45 0.52
C ARG A 12 1.25 4.44 0.74
N ALA A 13 0.94 5.64 1.22
CA ALA A 13 1.94 6.68 1.46
C ALA A 13 2.96 6.26 2.52
N GLN A 14 2.51 5.69 3.64
CA GLN A 14 3.40 5.19 4.70
C GLN A 14 4.31 4.06 4.20
N THR A 15 3.76 3.17 3.36
CA THR A 15 4.52 2.05 2.80
C THR A 15 5.60 2.54 1.81
N LEU A 16 5.28 3.52 0.98
CA LEU A 16 6.24 4.14 0.05
C LEU A 16 7.38 4.82 0.80
N ASP A 17 7.06 5.61 1.83
CA ASP A 17 8.05 6.27 2.68
C ASP A 17 8.97 5.23 3.35
N GLN A 18 8.42 4.12 3.82
CA GLN A 18 9.20 3.02 4.40
C GLN A 18 10.13 2.34 3.38
N ILE A 19 9.68 2.16 2.13
CA ILE A 19 10.54 1.66 1.04
C ILE A 19 11.69 2.63 0.77
N GLU A 20 11.42 3.94 0.72
CA GLU A 20 12.46 4.97 0.52
C GLU A 20 13.49 4.96 1.64
N GLN A 21 13.05 4.87 2.90
CA GLN A 21 13.94 4.75 4.06
C GLN A 21 14.84 3.51 3.98
N ILE A 22 14.26 2.35 3.65
CA ILE A 22 15.03 1.09 3.52
C ILE A 22 16.04 1.17 2.38
N ARG A 23 15.68 1.80 1.26
CA ARG A 23 16.58 1.98 0.12
C ARG A 23 17.69 3.00 0.37
N GLY A 24 17.48 3.95 1.28
CA GLY A 24 18.48 4.94 1.68
C GLY A 24 19.64 4.34 2.49
N ASP A 25 19.38 3.31 3.29
CA ASP A 25 20.39 2.57 4.06
C ASP A 25 20.02 1.07 4.16
N PRO A 26 20.27 0.28 3.10
CA PRO A 26 19.83 -1.10 3.05
C PRO A 26 20.66 -1.98 3.97
N LYS A 27 20.01 -2.56 4.98
CA LYS A 27 20.60 -3.60 5.82
C LYS A 27 20.45 -4.95 5.14
N PRO A 28 21.39 -5.89 5.28
CA PRO A 28 21.29 -7.20 4.61
C PRO A 28 20.08 -8.01 5.08
N THR A 29 19.64 -7.81 6.33
CA THR A 29 18.48 -8.47 6.92
C THR A 29 17.73 -7.52 7.86
N TYR A 30 16.42 -7.70 7.94
CA TYR A 30 15.51 -6.97 8.82
C TYR A 30 14.79 -7.93 9.76
N TRP A 31 14.36 -7.42 10.91
CA TRP A 31 13.52 -8.16 11.86
C TRP A 31 12.08 -7.69 11.71
N LEU A 32 11.19 -8.60 11.32
CA LEU A 32 9.75 -8.38 11.23
C LEU A 32 9.03 -9.46 12.03
N ASP A 33 8.20 -9.05 12.98
CA ASP A 33 7.37 -9.95 13.79
C ASP A 33 8.15 -11.11 14.43
N GLY A 34 9.40 -10.86 14.83
CA GLY A 34 10.30 -11.86 15.42
C GLY A 34 10.99 -12.79 14.41
N GLN A 35 10.75 -12.62 13.11
CA GLN A 35 11.45 -13.32 12.04
C GLN A 35 12.49 -12.43 11.37
N ARG A 36 13.63 -13.02 11.00
CA ARG A 36 14.64 -12.37 10.17
C ARG A 36 14.31 -12.60 8.69
N VAL A 37 14.25 -11.53 7.91
CA VAL A 37 13.99 -11.57 6.47
C VAL A 37 15.10 -10.86 5.70
N HIS A 38 15.34 -11.26 4.45
CA HIS A 38 16.25 -10.53 3.59
C HIS A 38 15.65 -9.21 3.15
N TRP A 39 16.50 -8.20 2.94
CA TRP A 39 16.06 -6.86 2.55
C TRP A 39 15.25 -6.87 1.26
N GLN A 40 15.62 -7.72 0.30
CA GLN A 40 14.89 -7.86 -0.97
C GLN A 40 13.48 -8.38 -0.71
N GLU A 41 13.34 -9.44 0.08
CA GLU A 41 12.04 -10.01 0.44
C GLU A 41 11.16 -8.99 1.18
N TYR A 42 11.77 -8.19 2.05
CA TYR A 42 11.04 -7.14 2.77
C TYR A 42 10.58 -6.00 1.84
N VAL A 43 11.45 -5.49 0.98
CA VAL A 43 11.07 -4.45 0.01
C VAL A 43 10.01 -4.99 -0.95
N GLU A 44 10.11 -6.24 -1.38
CA GLU A 44 9.09 -6.86 -2.23
C GLU A 44 7.73 -6.99 -1.52
N SER A 45 7.70 -7.31 -0.22
CA SER A 45 6.43 -7.39 0.52
C SER A 45 5.78 -6.01 0.68
N LEU A 46 6.59 -4.97 0.90
CA LEU A 46 6.13 -3.57 0.92
C LEU A 46 5.61 -3.15 -0.47
N GLN A 47 6.31 -3.50 -1.55
CA GLN A 47 5.85 -3.23 -2.92
C GLN A 47 4.51 -3.91 -3.22
N ARG A 48 4.35 -5.19 -2.85
CA ARG A 48 3.06 -5.90 -2.98
C ARG A 48 1.92 -5.20 -2.21
N THR A 49 2.24 -4.57 -1.09
CA THR A 49 1.27 -3.80 -0.29
C THR A 49 0.86 -2.52 -1.02
N VAL A 50 1.81 -1.81 -1.63
CA VAL A 50 1.52 -0.64 -2.50
C VAL A 50 0.65 -1.05 -3.68
N ASP A 51 1.00 -2.12 -4.39
CA ASP A 51 0.26 -2.63 -5.54
C ASP A 51 -1.19 -2.99 -5.17
N TRP A 52 -1.37 -3.62 -4.01
CA TRP A 52 -2.70 -3.92 -3.48
C TRP A 52 -3.50 -2.65 -3.18
N CYS A 53 -2.88 -1.64 -2.56
CA CYS A 53 -3.54 -0.36 -2.31
C CYS A 53 -3.93 0.33 -3.61
N ASP A 54 -3.04 0.37 -4.60
CA ASP A 54 -3.31 0.97 -5.92
C ASP A 54 -4.49 0.30 -6.61
N ARG A 55 -4.55 -1.03 -6.59
CA ARG A 55 -5.68 -1.78 -7.13
C ARG A 55 -6.99 -1.46 -6.41
N ARG A 56 -6.98 -1.40 -5.07
CA ARG A 56 -8.17 -1.08 -4.28
C ARG A 56 -8.66 0.34 -4.51
N LEU A 57 -7.75 1.30 -4.59
CA LEU A 57 -8.08 2.70 -4.89
C LEU A 57 -8.71 2.84 -6.28
N PHE A 58 -8.16 2.14 -7.28
CA PHE A 58 -8.74 2.08 -8.61
C PHE A 58 -10.15 1.47 -8.60
N GLU A 59 -10.35 0.36 -7.87
CA GLU A 59 -11.68 -0.24 -7.71
C GLU A 59 -12.67 0.77 -7.08
N CYS A 60 -12.28 1.48 -6.01
CA CYS A 60 -13.12 2.50 -5.38
C CYS A 60 -13.51 3.63 -6.34
N GLU A 61 -12.57 4.13 -7.15
CA GLU A 61 -12.82 5.17 -8.15
C GLU A 61 -13.83 4.71 -9.21
N VAL A 62 -13.69 3.48 -9.71
CA VAL A 62 -14.60 2.90 -10.70
C VAL A 62 -16.02 2.70 -10.14
N PHE A 63 -16.17 2.27 -8.88
CA PHE A 63 -17.49 2.08 -8.25
C PHE A 63 -18.20 3.41 -7.94
N GLU A 64 -17.46 4.47 -7.60
CA GLU A 64 -18.04 5.80 -7.36
C GLU A 64 -18.59 6.42 -8.66
N VAL A 65 -17.95 6.16 -9.81
CA VAL A 65 -18.43 6.60 -11.13
C VAL A 65 -19.71 5.87 -11.55
N GLN A 66 -19.85 4.57 -11.25
CA GLN A 66 -21.04 3.79 -11.62
C GLN A 66 -22.28 4.09 -10.76
N SER A 67 -22.09 4.56 -9.53
CA SER A 67 -23.19 4.77 -8.59
C SER A 67 -23.93 6.11 -8.76
N ARG A 68 -23.47 6.98 -9.67
CA ARG A 68 -24.05 8.32 -9.88
C ARG A 68 -24.97 8.45 -11.12
N GLY A 69 -25.26 7.34 -11.80
CA GLY A 69 -26.13 7.30 -12.98
C GLY A 69 -27.34 6.39 -12.78
N GLY A 70 -28.30 6.79 -11.94
CA GLY A 70 -29.48 5.98 -11.66
C GLY A 70 -30.59 6.77 -10.98
N GLY A 71 -31.00 7.87 -11.60
CA GLY A 71 -32.10 8.71 -11.12
C GLY A 71 -32.57 9.63 -12.23
N GLY A 72 -33.35 9.07 -13.14
CA GLY A 72 -34.09 9.78 -14.18
C GLY A 72 -35.44 9.11 -14.36
#